data_AF-J0PRV2-F1
#
_entry.id   AF-J0PRV2-F1
#
_cell.length_a   1.000
_cell.length_b   1.000
_cell.length_c   1.000
_cell.angle_alpha   90.00
_cell.angle_beta   90.00
_cell.angle_gamma   90.00
#
_symmetry.space_group_name_H-M   'P 1'
#
loop_
_entity.id
_entity.type
_entity.pdbx_description
1 polymer ?
#
loop_
_entity_poly.entity_id
_entity_poly.type
_entity_poly.pdbx_seq_one_letter_code
_entity_poly.pdbx_strand_id
1 'polypeptide(L)'
;MQVPLNAWLSDTKRLKSFKGRFVFKKAKNNTTQKTCSLKGFIAKIFKLSNIDVKSYGLGLHLFRHSFATFIYDETQDLVLTSRALGHSSLLSTKIYIHTTQEHNKKTALVLGGLLKNEKND
;
A
#
# COMPACT_ATOMS: atom_id res chain seq x y z
N MET A 1 2.68 -7.13 13.70
CA MET A 1 3.16 -5.74 13.52
C MET A 1 3.97 -5.17 14.70
N GLN A 2 3.77 -5.62 15.94
CA GLN A 2 4.47 -5.05 17.11
C GLN A 2 5.98 -5.34 17.15
N VAL A 3 6.44 -6.48 16.62
CA VAL A 3 7.85 -6.90 16.71
C VAL A 3 8.85 -5.89 16.15
N PRO A 4 8.75 -5.41 14.89
CA PRO A 4 9.72 -4.47 14.33
C PRO A 4 9.68 -3.08 14.97
N LEU A 5 8.49 -2.60 15.35
CA LEU A 5 8.35 -1.31 16.05
C LEU A 5 8.92 -1.40 17.47
N ASN A 6 8.62 -2.48 18.19
CA ASN A 6 9.14 -2.70 19.53
C ASN A 6 10.67 -2.85 19.50
N ALA A 7 11.21 -3.60 18.52
CA ALA A 7 12.66 -3.70 18.31
C ALA A 7 13.30 -2.34 18.00
N TRP A 8 12.64 -1.50 17.20
CA TRP A 8 13.09 -0.14 16.92
C TRP A 8 13.09 0.74 18.17
N LEU A 9 12.03 0.67 18.97
CA LEU A 9 11.86 1.46 20.19
C LEU A 9 12.72 0.95 21.35
N SER A 10 13.10 -0.32 21.39
CA SER A 10 13.94 -0.88 22.45
C SER A 10 15.42 -0.48 22.35
N ASP A 11 15.87 0.08 21.22
CA ASP A 11 17.26 0.48 21.01
C ASP A 11 17.58 1.76 21.81
N THR A 12 18.23 1.57 22.96
CA THR A 12 18.62 2.65 23.88
C THR A 12 19.55 3.68 23.25
N LYS A 13 20.37 3.30 22.26
CA LYS A 13 21.25 4.25 21.54
C LYS A 13 20.43 5.19 20.66
N ARG A 14 19.36 4.70 20.05
CA ARG A 14 18.43 5.52 19.25
C ARG A 14 17.62 6.45 20.15
N LEU A 15 17.10 5.93 21.26
CA LEU A 15 16.32 6.68 22.24
C LEU A 15 17.12 7.79 22.92
N LYS A 16 18.40 7.58 23.24
CA LYS A 16 19.29 8.62 23.82
C LYS A 16 19.33 9.92 23.02
N SER A 17 19.07 9.83 21.73
CA SER A 17 19.10 10.95 20.80
C SER A 17 17.71 11.32 20.26
N PHE A 18 16.65 10.68 20.78
CA PHE A 18 15.25 10.93 20.45
C PHE A 18 14.71 12.07 21.32
N LYS A 19 14.63 13.29 20.78
CA LYS A 19 14.04 14.46 21.45
C LYS A 19 12.51 14.56 21.28
N GLY A 20 11.81 13.44 21.10
CA GLY A 20 10.35 13.39 21.02
C GLY A 20 9.69 13.91 19.73
N ARG A 21 10.41 14.63 18.86
CA ARG A 21 9.78 15.29 17.68
C ARG A 21 9.53 14.37 16.47
N PHE A 22 10.40 13.38 16.23
CA PHE A 22 10.29 12.48 15.06
C PHE A 22 10.73 11.06 15.41
N VAL A 23 9.87 10.06 15.17
CA VAL A 23 10.16 8.62 15.39
C VAL A 23 11.32 8.13 14.52
N PHE A 24 11.34 8.56 13.25
CA PHE A 24 12.39 8.23 12.29
C PHE A 24 13.22 9.48 11.99
N LYS A 25 14.45 9.52 12.50
CA LYS A 25 15.38 10.65 12.31
C LYS A 25 16.65 10.21 11.58
N LYS A 26 17.36 11.17 11.02
CA LYS A 26 18.67 10.94 10.45
C LYS A 26 19.74 10.95 11.56
N ALA A 27 20.77 10.11 11.43
CA ALA A 27 21.73 9.88 12.51
C ALA A 27 22.55 11.13 12.89
N LYS A 28 22.88 11.97 11.91
CA LYS A 28 23.76 13.14 12.09
C LYS A 28 23.04 14.44 12.44
N ASN A 29 21.72 14.53 12.25
CA ASN A 29 20.96 15.75 12.49
C ASN A 29 19.57 15.43 13.07
N ASN A 30 19.03 16.32 13.91
CA ASN A 30 17.71 16.14 14.52
C ASN A 30 16.55 16.45 13.54
N THR A 31 16.74 16.18 12.25
CA THR A 31 15.72 16.35 11.21
C THR A 31 15.11 15.01 10.82
N THR A 32 13.88 15.06 10.32
CA THR A 32 13.20 13.89 9.74
C THR A 32 13.96 13.33 8.53
N GLN A 33 13.71 12.06 8.22
CA GLN A 33 14.23 11.41 7.02
C GLN A 33 13.60 12.02 5.77
N LYS A 34 14.43 12.41 4.80
CA LYS A 34 13.95 12.95 3.52
C LYS A 34 13.49 11.81 2.60
N THR A 35 12.42 12.02 1.86
CA THR A 35 11.88 11.05 0.87
C THR A 35 12.95 10.59 -0.13
N CYS A 36 13.80 11.50 -0.60
CA CYS A 36 14.89 11.16 -1.53
C CYS A 36 15.94 10.22 -0.91
N SER A 37 16.23 10.34 0.39
CA SER A 37 17.13 9.42 1.09
C SER A 37 16.53 8.02 1.23
N LEU A 38 15.20 7.92 1.30
CA LEU A 38 14.49 6.64 1.37
C LEU A 38 14.43 5.95 0.00
N LYS A 39 14.41 6.69 -1.12
CA LYS A 39 14.42 6.09 -2.47
C LYS A 39 15.61 5.14 -2.68
N GLY A 40 16.82 5.59 -2.32
CA GLY A 40 18.03 4.77 -2.45
C GLY A 40 18.03 3.54 -1.54
N PHE A 41 17.41 3.65 -0.36
CA PHE A 41 17.24 2.50 0.55
C PHE A 41 16.26 1.47 -0.03
N ILE A 42 15.12 1.93 -0.55
CA ILE A 42 14.13 1.06 -1.19
C ILE A 42 14.69 0.37 -2.44
N ALA A 43 15.45 1.09 -3.28
CA ALA A 43 16.10 0.49 -4.44
C ALA A 43 17.06 -0.65 -4.05
N LYS A 44 17.79 -0.51 -2.94
CA LYS A 44 18.64 -1.58 -2.40
C LYS A 44 17.83 -2.79 -1.96
N ILE A 45 16.70 -2.59 -1.27
CA ILE A 45 15.81 -3.68 -0.87
C ILE A 45 15.30 -4.44 -2.09
N PHE A 46 14.84 -3.75 -3.13
CA PHE A 46 14.37 -4.40 -4.35
C PHE A 46 15.46 -5.18 -5.06
N LYS A 47 16.68 -4.63 -5.13
CA LYS A 47 17.84 -5.35 -5.66
C LYS A 47 18.16 -6.62 -4.87
N LEU A 48 18.13 -6.56 -3.54
CA LEU A 48 18.35 -7.74 -2.68
C LEU A 48 17.22 -8.77 -2.79
N SER A 49 16.01 -8.32 -3.09
CA SER A 49 14.83 -9.18 -3.23
C SER A 49 14.66 -9.71 -4.65
N ASN A 50 15.60 -9.42 -5.56
CA ASN A 50 15.56 -9.80 -6.97
C ASN A 50 14.31 -9.31 -7.73
N ILE A 51 13.79 -8.13 -7.35
CA ILE A 51 12.62 -7.50 -7.98
C ILE A 51 13.10 -6.40 -8.94
N ASP A 52 12.78 -6.51 -10.23
CA ASP A 52 13.15 -5.52 -11.25
C ASP A 52 12.11 -4.39 -11.32
N VAL A 53 12.45 -3.22 -10.76
CA VAL A 53 11.56 -2.05 -10.70
C VAL A 53 11.96 -1.04 -11.77
N LYS A 54 11.92 -1.41 -13.05
CA LYS A 54 12.30 -0.50 -14.14
C LYS A 54 11.20 0.46 -14.58
N SER A 55 9.92 0.17 -14.28
CA SER A 55 8.78 0.86 -14.90
C SER A 55 7.78 1.51 -13.95
N TYR A 56 7.80 1.20 -12.65
CA TYR A 56 6.83 1.73 -11.69
C TYR A 56 7.48 2.75 -10.77
N GLY A 57 6.81 3.90 -10.57
CA GLY A 57 7.31 5.05 -9.81
C GLY A 57 8.14 4.67 -8.57
N LEU A 58 9.44 4.96 -8.65
CA LEU A 58 10.51 4.44 -7.79
C LEU A 58 10.50 5.03 -6.37
N GLY A 59 9.61 4.56 -5.50
CA GLY A 59 9.67 4.93 -4.08
C GLY A 59 8.58 4.32 -3.21
N LEU A 60 8.47 4.83 -1.98
CA LEU A 60 7.54 4.36 -0.95
C LEU A 60 6.07 4.34 -1.41
N HIS A 61 5.73 5.14 -2.42
CA HIS A 61 4.38 5.18 -2.96
C HIS A 61 3.96 3.86 -3.63
N LEU A 62 4.92 3.08 -4.13
CA LEU A 62 4.64 1.75 -4.67
C LEU A 62 4.06 0.83 -3.58
N PHE A 63 4.64 0.82 -2.38
CA PHE A 63 4.08 0.04 -1.26
C PHE A 63 2.68 0.49 -0.88
N ARG A 64 2.39 1.80 -0.99
CA ARG A 64 1.03 2.33 -0.75
C ARG A 64 0.05 1.82 -1.81
N HIS A 65 0.44 1.80 -3.08
CA HIS A 65 -0.38 1.23 -4.15
C HIS A 65 -0.58 -0.28 -3.97
N SER A 66 0.49 -1.04 -3.66
CA SER A 66 0.39 -2.46 -3.39
C SER A 66 -0.54 -2.77 -2.21
N PHE A 67 -0.45 -2.00 -1.13
CA PHE A 67 -1.36 -2.12 0.01
C PHE A 67 -2.81 -1.83 -0.38
N ALA A 68 -3.05 -0.77 -1.16
CA ALA A 68 -4.38 -0.41 -1.61
C ALA A 68 -5.02 -1.49 -2.50
N THR A 69 -4.25 -2.00 -3.48
CA THR A 69 -4.69 -3.09 -4.35
C THR A 69 -5.01 -4.34 -3.52
N PHE A 70 -4.15 -4.71 -2.57
CA PHE A 70 -4.37 -5.86 -1.70
C PHE A 70 -5.66 -5.72 -0.86
N ILE A 71 -5.86 -4.57 -0.21
CA ILE A 71 -7.07 -4.35 0.60
C ILE A 71 -8.33 -4.38 -0.26
N TYR A 72 -8.30 -3.75 -1.43
CA TYR A 72 -9.46 -3.76 -2.32
C TYR A 72 -9.75 -5.16 -2.87
N ASP A 73 -8.72 -5.94 -3.20
CA ASP A 73 -8.87 -7.30 -3.70
C ASP A 73 -9.53 -8.23 -2.67
N GLU A 74 -9.12 -8.13 -1.40
CA GLU A 74 -9.69 -8.92 -0.30
C GLU A 74 -11.09 -8.47 0.11
N THR A 75 -11.32 -7.16 0.19
CA THR A 75 -12.54 -6.62 0.83
C THR A 75 -13.62 -6.24 -0.18
N GLN A 76 -13.23 -5.95 -1.41
CA GLN A 76 -14.11 -5.44 -2.46
C GLN A 76 -14.89 -4.18 -2.05
N ASP A 77 -14.39 -3.48 -1.03
CA ASP A 77 -15.01 -2.28 -0.46
C ASP A 77 -14.11 -1.07 -0.72
N LEU A 78 -14.58 -0.22 -1.64
CA LEU A 78 -13.88 1.01 -2.02
C LEU A 78 -13.85 2.03 -0.88
N VAL A 79 -14.89 2.10 -0.05
CA VAL A 79 -14.99 3.05 1.07
C VAL A 79 -14.00 2.63 2.17
N LEU A 80 -13.96 1.35 2.51
CA LEU A 80 -12.99 0.81 3.46
C LEU A 80 -11.56 1.06 2.99
N THR A 81 -11.28 0.75 1.71
CA THR A 81 -9.97 0.99 1.10
C THR A 81 -9.60 2.48 1.16
N SER A 82 -10.55 3.37 0.85
CA SER A 82 -10.35 4.82 0.91
C SER A 82 -10.03 5.31 2.32
N ARG A 83 -10.73 4.78 3.33
CA ARG A 83 -10.50 5.11 4.75
C ARG A 83 -9.14 4.61 5.22
N ALA A 84 -8.74 3.39 4.84
CA ALA A 84 -7.44 2.82 5.18
C ALA A 84 -6.27 3.63 4.58
N LEU A 85 -6.47 4.23 3.40
CA LEU A 85 -5.47 5.08 2.75
C LEU A 85 -5.52 6.54 3.20
N GLY A 86 -6.60 6.98 3.86
CA GLY A 86 -6.83 8.36 4.23
C GLY A 86 -7.03 9.28 3.02
N HIS A 87 -7.73 8.81 1.99
CA HIS A 87 -8.08 9.66 0.84
C HIS A 87 -9.23 10.60 1.19
N SER A 88 -9.11 11.87 0.78
CA SER A 88 -10.15 12.89 0.94
C SER A 88 -11.31 12.71 -0.05
N SER A 89 -11.10 11.94 -1.13
CA SER A 89 -12.11 11.67 -2.15
C SER A 89 -12.05 10.21 -2.59
N LEU A 90 -13.23 9.62 -2.82
CA LEU A 90 -13.35 8.27 -3.41
C LEU A 90 -12.78 8.20 -4.83
N LEU A 91 -12.75 9.34 -5.55
CA LEU A 91 -12.25 9.40 -6.92
C LEU A 91 -10.77 8.99 -7.00
N SER A 92 -9.95 9.37 -6.01
CA SER A 92 -8.54 8.96 -5.96
C SER A 92 -8.34 7.48 -5.62
N THR A 93 -9.35 6.82 -5.04
CA THR A 93 -9.35 5.39 -4.74
C THR A 93 -9.83 4.54 -5.92
N LYS A 94 -10.58 5.14 -6.87
CA LYS A 94 -11.14 4.46 -8.05
C LYS A 94 -10.09 3.72 -8.89
N ILE A 95 -8.84 4.19 -8.87
CA ILE A 95 -7.73 3.58 -9.63
C ILE A 95 -7.50 2.10 -9.29
N TYR A 96 -7.92 1.64 -8.10
CA TYR A 96 -7.76 0.24 -7.68
C TYR A 96 -8.92 -0.68 -8.10
N ILE A 97 -10.00 -0.13 -8.68
CA ILE A 97 -11.14 -0.91 -9.17
C ILE A 97 -10.79 -1.64 -10.47
N HIS A 98 -10.02 -1.00 -11.35
CA HIS A 98 -9.75 -1.49 -12.69
C HIS A 98 -8.59 -2.48 -12.77
N THR A 99 -7.93 -2.78 -11.65
CA THR A 99 -6.77 -3.68 -11.61
C THR A 99 -7.13 -5.18 -11.67
N THR A 100 -8.41 -5.54 -11.60
CA THR A 100 -8.86 -6.93 -11.51
C THR A 100 -9.78 -7.29 -12.68
N GLN A 101 -9.24 -7.99 -13.69
CA GLN A 101 -10.03 -8.58 -14.79
C GLN A 101 -11.16 -9.51 -14.30
N GLU A 102 -11.02 -10.04 -13.09
CA GLU A 102 -11.99 -10.92 -12.43
C GLU A 102 -13.37 -10.26 -12.22
N HIS A 103 -13.45 -8.93 -12.12
CA HIS A 103 -14.73 -8.23 -11.94
C HIS A 103 -15.62 -8.30 -13.18
N ASN A 104 -15.01 -8.18 -14.35
CA ASN A 104 -15.74 -8.27 -15.62
C ASN A 104 -16.30 -9.69 -15.81
N LYS A 105 -15.52 -10.72 -15.43
CA LYS A 105 -15.96 -12.11 -15.45
C LYS A 105 -17.11 -12.35 -14.47
N LYS A 106 -17.02 -11.85 -13.23
CA LYS A 106 -18.08 -11.99 -12.22
C LYS A 106 -19.39 -11.33 -12.67
N THR A 107 -19.30 -10.16 -13.28
CA THR A 107 -20.47 -9.44 -13.82
C THR A 107 -21.13 -10.24 -14.96
N ALA A 108 -20.32 -10.78 -15.87
CA ALA A 108 -20.81 -11.62 -16.96
C ALA A 108 -21.49 -12.90 -16.46
N LEU A 109 -20.96 -13.52 -15.39
CA LEU A 109 -21.56 -14.70 -14.77
C LEU A 109 -22.91 -14.41 -14.13
N VAL A 110 -23.03 -13.29 -13.39
CA VAL A 110 -24.31 -12.86 -12.79
C VAL A 110 -25.36 -12.60 -13.86
N LEU A 111 -24.99 -11.87 -14.92
CA LEU A 111 -25.89 -11.58 -16.04
C LEU A 111 -26.31 -12.87 -16.76
N GLY A 112 -25.37 -13.78 -17.00
CA GLY A 112 -25.65 -15.08 -17.60
C GLY A 112 -26.58 -15.97 -16.75
N GLY A 113 -26.50 -15.87 -15.42
CA GLY A 113 -27.42 -16.54 -14.50
C GLY A 113 -28.83 -15.95 -14.57
N LEU A 114 -28.94 -14.61 -14.59
CA LEU A 114 -30.21 -13.90 -14.67
C LEU A 114 -30.99 -14.28 -15.95
N LEU A 115 -30.31 -14.26 -17.10
CA LEU A 115 -30.89 -14.57 -18.41
C LEU A 115 -31.29 -16.05 -18.59
N LYS A 116 -30.73 -16.96 -17.80
CA LYS A 116 -31.13 -18.37 -17.80
C LYS A 116 -32.38 -18.64 -16.97
N ASN A 117 -32.58 -17.87 -15.89
CA ASN A 117 -33.74 -18.01 -15.04
C ASN A 117 -35.03 -17.50 -15.73
N GLU A 118 -34.95 -16.46 -16.57
CA GLU A 118 -36.11 -15.97 -17.34
C GLU A 118 -36.58 -16.89 -18.48
N LYS A 119 -35.82 -17.94 -18.82
CA LYS A 119 -36.20 -18.88 -19.90
C LYS A 119 -36.85 -20.17 -19.39
N ASN A 120 -36.92 -20.34 -18.07
CA ASN A 120 -37.48 -21.54 -17.42
C ASN A 120 -38.87 -21.30 -16.80
N ASP A 121 -39.44 -20.10 -17.00
CA ASP A 121 -40.86 -19.77 -16.78
C ASP A 121 -41.57 -19.62 -18.14
#